data_AF-A0A4R4TET3-F1
#
_entry.id   AF-A0A4R4TET3-F1
#
_cell.length_a   1.000
_cell.length_b   1.000
_cell.length_c   1.000
_cell.angle_alpha   90.00
_cell.angle_beta   90.00
_cell.angle_gamma   90.00
#
_symmetry.space_group_name_H-M   'P 1'
#
loop_
_entity.id
_entity.type
_entity.pdbx_description
1 polymer ?
#
loop_
_entity_poly.entity_id
_entity_poly.type
_entity_poly.pdbx_seq_one_letter_code
_entity_poly.pdbx_strand_id
1 'polypeptide(L)'
;MPTLTTVSEPDAGPYGITFGPDGALWFTLVHAGEIGRLAPDGRVDRFPVDPAGGPTAITTGPDGALWFTLHRANAIGRITVRGETTTYPVP
;
A
#
# COMPACT_ATOMS: atom_id res chain seq x y z
N MET A 1 -10.61 -14.27 -21.81
CA MET A 1 -9.40 -13.42 -21.78
C MET A 1 -9.36 -12.78 -20.41
N PRO A 2 -8.26 -12.89 -19.64
CA PRO A 2 -8.13 -12.12 -18.41
C PRO A 2 -8.06 -10.62 -18.75
N THR A 3 -8.76 -9.78 -17.98
CA THR A 3 -8.65 -8.33 -18.08
C THR A 3 -7.42 -7.89 -17.28
N LEU A 4 -6.50 -7.16 -17.93
CA LEU A 4 -5.36 -6.52 -17.26
C LEU A 4 -5.74 -5.09 -16.90
N THR A 5 -5.48 -4.71 -15.65
CA THR A 5 -5.69 -3.33 -15.15
C THR A 5 -4.35 -2.73 -14.77
N THR A 6 -3.99 -1.62 -15.39
CA THR A 6 -2.80 -0.85 -15.03
C THR A 6 -3.04 -0.12 -13.71
N VAL A 7 -2.15 -0.31 -12.73
CA VAL A 7 -2.26 0.28 -11.39
C VAL A 7 -1.17 1.32 -11.08
N SER A 8 -0.12 1.37 -11.89
CA SER A 8 1.03 2.26 -11.70
C SER A 8 1.88 2.33 -12.96
N GLU A 9 2.89 3.19 -12.93
CA GLU A 9 3.98 3.15 -13.89
C GLU A 9 4.77 1.82 -13.78
N PRO A 10 5.43 1.36 -14.86
CA PRO A 10 6.09 0.05 -14.91
C PRO A 10 7.18 -0.17 -13.84
N ASP A 11 7.81 0.91 -13.38
CA ASP A 11 8.92 0.89 -12.43
C ASP A 11 8.48 1.04 -10.97
N ALA A 12 7.19 1.26 -10.68
CA ALA A 12 6.70 1.50 -9.32
C ALA A 12 6.82 0.27 -8.38
N GLY A 13 6.94 -0.93 -8.95
CA GLY A 13 7.20 -2.18 -8.24
C GLY A 13 6.04 -2.66 -7.34
N PRO A 14 4.88 -3.05 -7.89
CA PRO A 14 3.84 -3.75 -7.13
C PRO A 14 4.38 -5.05 -6.49
N TYR A 15 4.09 -5.30 -5.21
CA TYR A 15 4.62 -6.49 -4.51
C TYR A 15 3.60 -7.19 -3.61
N GLY A 16 3.25 -6.58 -2.47
CA GLY A 16 2.28 -7.13 -1.53
C GLY A 16 0.87 -6.66 -1.87
N ILE A 17 -0.15 -7.48 -1.60
CA ILE A 17 -1.55 -7.14 -1.82
C ILE A 17 -2.45 -7.77 -0.75
N THR A 18 -3.50 -7.07 -0.34
CA THR A 18 -4.52 -7.55 0.61
C THR A 18 -5.88 -6.89 0.34
N PHE A 19 -6.95 -7.43 0.93
CA PHE A 19 -8.26 -6.78 0.96
C PHE A 19 -8.35 -5.79 2.11
N GLY A 20 -8.75 -4.55 1.81
CA GLY A 20 -9.05 -3.54 2.81
C GLY A 20 -10.46 -3.68 3.39
N PRO A 21 -10.72 -3.05 4.55
CA PRO A 21 -12.04 -3.08 5.18
C PRO A 21 -13.11 -2.26 4.44
N ASP A 22 -12.69 -1.47 3.45
CA ASP A 22 -13.54 -0.71 2.53
C ASP A 22 -13.91 -1.49 1.25
N GLY A 23 -13.55 -2.77 1.17
CA GLY A 23 -13.82 -3.63 0.02
C GLY A 23 -12.90 -3.39 -1.18
N ALA A 24 -11.89 -2.52 -1.05
CA ALA A 24 -10.88 -2.30 -2.08
C ALA A 24 -9.71 -3.29 -1.92
N LEU A 25 -8.95 -3.47 -3.00
CA LEU A 25 -7.63 -4.10 -2.93
C LEU A 25 -6.59 -3.03 -2.57
N TRP A 26 -5.72 -3.35 -1.62
CA TRP A 26 -4.63 -2.50 -1.19
C TRP A 26 -3.31 -3.19 -1.47
N PHE A 27 -2.36 -2.48 -2.06
CA PHE A 27 -1.09 -3.06 -2.50
C PHE A 27 0.08 -2.12 -2.26
N THR A 28 1.28 -2.69 -2.14
CA THR A 28 2.51 -1.91 -1.98
C THR A 28 3.16 -1.63 -3.33
N LEU A 29 3.72 -0.43 -3.48
CA LEU A 29 4.57 -0.03 -4.61
C LEU A 29 5.98 0.21 -4.05
N VAL A 30 6.77 -0.86 -4.01
CA VAL A 30 8.03 -0.94 -3.23
C VAL A 30 9.09 0.04 -3.74
N HIS A 31 9.12 0.31 -5.05
CA HIS A 31 10.10 1.20 -5.67
C HIS A 31 9.65 2.66 -5.66
N ALA A 32 8.34 2.90 -5.70
CA ALA A 32 7.77 4.24 -5.62
C ALA A 32 7.66 4.79 -4.18
N GLY A 33 7.66 3.91 -3.16
CA GLY A 33 7.45 4.34 -1.77
C GLY A 33 6.00 4.68 -1.45
N GLU A 34 5.07 4.03 -2.15
CA GLU A 34 3.63 4.33 -2.10
C GLU A 34 2.81 3.10 -1.70
N ILE A 35 1.60 3.36 -1.20
CA ILE A 35 0.54 2.38 -1.08
C ILE A 35 -0.50 2.67 -2.15
N GLY A 36 -0.86 1.66 -2.95
CA GLY A 36 -1.93 1.74 -3.92
C GLY A 36 -3.23 1.16 -3.38
N ARG A 37 -4.35 1.69 -3.88
CA ARG A 37 -5.71 1.24 -3.58
C ARG A 37 -6.49 1.11 -4.88
N LEU A 38 -6.96 -0.09 -5.18
CA LEU A 38 -7.83 -0.38 -6.32
C LEU A 38 -9.25 -0.65 -5.83
N ALA A 39 -10.15 0.29 -6.11
CA ALA A 39 -11.57 0.16 -5.81
C ALA A 39 -12.27 -0.85 -6.74
N PRO A 40 -13.42 -1.43 -6.34
CA PRO A 40 -14.16 -2.39 -7.18
C PRO A 40 -14.64 -1.84 -8.52
N ASP A 41 -14.80 -0.52 -8.62
CA ASP A 41 -15.15 0.20 -9.86
C ASP A 41 -13.95 0.40 -10.81
N GLY A 42 -12.76 -0.06 -10.42
CA GLY A 42 -11.52 0.06 -11.18
C GLY A 42 -10.71 1.32 -10.90
N ARG A 43 -11.19 2.23 -10.03
CA ARG A 43 -10.42 3.44 -9.68
C ARG A 43 -9.18 3.08 -8.87
N VAL A 44 -8.04 3.65 -9.27
CA VAL A 44 -6.76 3.48 -8.59
C VAL A 44 -6.35 4.79 -7.91
N ASP A 45 -6.16 4.73 -6.60
CA ASP A 45 -5.55 5.79 -5.80
C ASP A 45 -4.15 5.37 -5.38
N ARG A 46 -3.24 6.34 -5.23
CA ARG A 46 -1.87 6.12 -4.75
C ARG A 46 -1.57 7.10 -3.62
N PHE A 47 -0.98 6.59 -2.55
CA PHE A 47 -0.68 7.32 -1.33
C PHE A 47 0.82 7.27 -1.07
N PRO A 48 1.55 8.38 -1.26
CA PRO A 48 2.94 8.48 -0.86
C PRO A 48 3.09 8.23 0.64
N VAL A 49 4.05 7.39 1.02
CA VAL A 49 4.41 7.16 2.42
C VAL A 49 5.83 7.64 2.67
N ASP A 50 6.79 7.00 1.99
CA ASP A 50 8.21 7.32 2.08
C ASP A 50 8.90 6.78 0.81
N PRO A 51 9.36 7.67 -0.09
CA PRO A 51 10.07 7.30 -1.31
C PRO A 51 11.30 6.40 -1.07
N ALA A 52 11.94 6.51 0.09
CA ALA A 52 13.10 5.70 0.46
C ALA A 52 12.73 4.47 1.31
N GLY A 53 11.52 4.41 1.88
CA GLY A 53 11.16 3.46 2.93
C GLY A 53 10.88 2.04 2.45
N GLY A 54 10.50 1.89 1.18
CA GLY A 54 10.25 0.58 0.56
C GLY A 54 9.12 -0.20 1.24
N PRO A 55 7.85 0.21 1.08
CA PRO A 55 6.72 -0.55 1.60
C PRO A 55 6.68 -1.93 0.95
N THR A 56 6.64 -3.03 1.71
CA THR A 56 6.77 -4.38 1.13
C THR A 56 5.59 -5.30 1.45
N ALA A 57 5.49 -5.77 2.70
CA ALA A 57 4.37 -6.59 3.14
C ALA A 57 3.24 -5.68 3.61
N ILE A 58 1.98 -6.08 3.39
CA ILE A 58 0.79 -5.34 3.80
C ILE A 58 -0.28 -6.29 4.33
N THR A 59 -0.98 -5.89 5.40
CA THR A 59 -2.10 -6.62 5.97
C THR A 59 -3.17 -5.66 6.52
N THR A 60 -4.38 -6.17 6.68
CA THR A 60 -5.48 -5.43 7.32
C THR A 60 -5.41 -5.62 8.82
N GLY A 61 -5.38 -4.51 9.55
CA GLY A 61 -5.38 -4.50 11.00
C GLY A 61 -6.79 -4.57 11.61
N PRO A 62 -6.89 -4.95 12.90
CA PRO A 62 -8.17 -5.00 13.61
C PRO A 62 -8.77 -3.61 13.88
N ASP A 63 -7.98 -2.55 13.70
CA ASP A 63 -8.39 -1.15 13.87
C ASP A 63 -8.99 -0.53 12.59
N GLY A 64 -9.19 -1.34 11.55
CA GLY A 64 -9.75 -0.87 10.27
C GLY A 64 -8.75 -0.10 9.40
N ALA A 65 -7.45 -0.14 9.73
CA ALA A 65 -6.38 0.41 8.91
C ALA A 65 -5.56 -0.71 8.24
N LEU A 66 -4.75 -0.33 7.26
CA LEU A 66 -3.78 -1.21 6.62
C LEU A 66 -2.43 -0.98 7.29
N TRP A 67 -1.74 -2.07 7.62
CA TRP A 67 -0.42 -2.08 8.25
C TRP A 67 0.58 -2.68 7.30
N PHE A 68 1.76 -2.09 7.20
CA PHE A 68 2.78 -2.51 6.24
C PHE A 68 4.19 -2.32 6.78
N THR A 69 5.14 -3.07 6.24
CA THR A 69 6.56 -2.93 6.59
C THR A 69 7.25 -1.92 5.68
N LEU A 70 8.14 -1.10 6.23
CA LEU A 70 9.07 -0.25 5.48
C LEU A 70 10.48 -0.86 5.58
N HIS A 71 10.81 -1.80 4.68
CA HIS A 71 12.00 -2.65 4.83
C HIS A 71 13.33 -1.90 4.73
N ARG A 72 13.32 -0.66 4.20
CA ARG A 72 14.52 0.19 4.07
C ARG A 72 14.62 1.27 5.15
N ALA A 73 13.55 1.49 5.92
CA ALA A 73 13.48 2.54 6.93
C ALA A 73 13.53 2.04 8.38
N ASN A 74 13.66 0.73 8.60
CA ASN A 74 13.54 0.11 9.93
C ASN A 74 12.26 0.59 10.65
N ALA A 75 11.12 0.48 9.97
CA ALA A 75 9.86 1.01 10.46
C ALA A 75 8.63 0.20 10.02
N ILE A 76 7.52 0.40 10.72
CA ILE A 76 6.20 -0.08 10.38
C ILE A 76 5.34 1.12 9.97
N GLY A 77 4.63 1.01 8.86
CA GLY A 77 3.65 1.99 8.42
C GLY A 77 2.23 1.54 8.69
N ARG A 78 1.35 2.52 8.86
CA ARG A 78 -0.10 2.36 9.00
C ARG A 78 -0.77 3.38 8.07
N ILE A 79 -1.82 2.97 7.37
CA ILE A 79 -2.63 3.86 6.53
C ILE A 79 -4.13 3.60 6.74
N THR A 80 -4.92 4.64 6.96
CA THR A 80 -6.38 4.52 7.05
C THR A 80 -6.97 4.37 5.65
N VAL A 81 -8.22 3.91 5.54
CA VAL A 81 -8.92 3.85 4.24
C VAL A 81 -9.15 5.22 3.59
N ARG A 82 -8.92 6.31 4.34
CA ARG A 82 -8.96 7.69 3.83
C ARG A 82 -7.59 8.18 3.33
N GLY A 83 -6.56 7.35 3.41
CA GLY A 83 -5.21 7.68 2.95
C GLY A 83 -4.33 8.36 4.01
N GLU A 84 -4.76 8.44 5.27
CA GLU A 84 -3.96 9.07 6.34
C GLU A 84 -2.89 8.09 6.82
N THR A 85 -1.62 8.51 6.78
CA THR A 85 -0.47 7.65 7.09
C THR A 85 0.14 7.95 8.46
N THR A 86 0.72 6.93 9.09
CA THR A 86 1.54 7.05 10.30
C THR A 86 2.69 6.06 10.23
N THR A 87 3.88 6.48 10.63
CA THR A 87 5.08 5.65 10.63
C THR A 87 5.59 5.46 12.06
N TYR A 88 5.92 4.22 12.39
CA TYR A 88 6.44 3.78 13.67
C TYR A 88 7.86 3.24 13.48
N PRO A 89 8.90 3.92 13.96
CA PRO A 89 10.25 3.36 13.93
C PRO A 89 10.30 2.10 14.80
N VAL A 90 11.03 1.09 14.35
CA VAL A 90 11.36 -0.08 15.17
C VAL A 90 12.81 0.04 15.67
N PRO A 91 13.16 -0.60 16.81
CA PRO A 91 14.51 -0.58 17.35
C PRO A 91 15.60 -1.10 16.40
#